data_AF-A0A940SC38-F1
#
_entry.id   AF-A0A940SC38-F1
#
_cell.length_a   1.000
_cell.length_b   1.000
_cell.length_c   1.000
_cell.angle_alpha   90.00
_cell.angle_beta   90.00
_cell.angle_gamma   90.00
#
_symmetry.space_group_name_H-M   'P 1'
#
loop_
_entity.id
_entity.type
_entity.pdbx_description
1 polymer ?
#
loop_
_entity_poly.entity_id
_entity_poly.type
_entity_poly.pdbx_seq_one_letter_code
_entity_poly.pdbx_strand_id
1 'polypeptide(L)'
;MNTALSEASAFSTDDERWTAVLNRDMSADGAFFYGVRTTGVFCRPSCASRFPRRENVDFFSSADEARAAGYRECKRCQPGGLPRELEIVNRACAALDADPQQRLTLAQLSEAVHVSPFHLQRLFKRVVGVSPRQYQAAQRGAALRDSLQRGVDVTRATVDAGFGSPSRMYDTAAAELGMAPSDYRRKGAGLRVRYASAPTSLGLVLVATTDKGICKIAFGDDPAALADELGKEFASAELIDDPARLAPFIDQVDAYLRGTRQRFDLPLDIAATAFQQRVWEALRRIPYGETRSYSQIAEAVGSPRAVRAVASACASNPVALAIPCHRVVQKGGSLAGYRWGIARKAMLLDTEAHHEAKDAGNTTPPIPDMDHAA
;
A
#
# COMPACT_ATOMS: atom_id res chain seq x y z
N MET A 1 19.74 22.36 -26.21
CA MET A 1 20.59 21.19 -26.54
C MET A 1 21.39 20.82 -25.32
N ASN A 2 20.94 19.80 -24.57
CA ASN A 2 21.81 18.84 -23.87
C ASN A 2 20.96 17.70 -23.35
N THR A 3 20.92 16.65 -24.18
CA THR A 3 21.07 15.23 -23.84
C THR A 3 20.26 14.68 -22.67
N ALA A 4 19.05 14.24 -23.01
CA ALA A 4 18.41 13.13 -22.32
C ALA A 4 19.33 11.90 -22.42
N LEU A 5 19.94 11.52 -21.30
CA LEU A 5 20.55 10.21 -21.14
C LEU A 5 19.41 9.19 -21.07
N SER A 6 19.07 8.67 -22.25
CA SER A 6 18.39 7.40 -22.43
C SER A 6 19.13 6.32 -21.62
N GLU A 7 18.50 5.75 -20.60
CA GLU A 7 18.89 4.43 -20.10
C GLU A 7 18.78 3.45 -21.27
N ALA A 8 19.91 3.08 -21.86
CA ALA A 8 19.96 2.07 -22.89
C ALA A 8 19.52 0.74 -22.26
N SER A 9 18.38 0.20 -22.72
CA SER A 9 17.96 -1.16 -22.44
C SER A 9 19.13 -2.12 -22.71
N ALA A 10 19.49 -2.96 -21.74
CA ALA A 10 20.61 -3.90 -21.81
C ALA A 10 20.49 -4.96 -22.94
N PHE A 11 19.39 -4.97 -23.70
CA PHE A 11 19.10 -5.88 -24.81
C PHE A 11 18.64 -5.08 -26.04
N SER A 12 19.51 -4.19 -26.50
CA SER A 12 19.25 -3.23 -27.57
C SER A 12 19.42 -3.83 -28.96
N THR A 13 20.26 -4.87 -29.08
CA THR A 13 20.50 -5.59 -30.35
C THR A 13 19.92 -6.99 -30.34
N ASP A 14 19.66 -7.52 -31.54
CA ASP A 14 19.18 -8.90 -31.69
C ASP A 14 20.22 -9.95 -31.28
N ASP A 15 21.51 -9.62 -31.36
CA ASP A 15 22.59 -10.52 -30.93
C ASP A 15 22.71 -10.58 -29.40
N GLU A 16 22.49 -9.46 -28.70
CA GLU A 16 22.37 -9.42 -27.24
C GLU A 16 21.15 -10.23 -26.78
N ARG A 17 19.99 -10.03 -27.43
CA ARG A 17 18.77 -10.80 -27.16
C ARG A 17 18.98 -12.28 -27.41
N TRP A 18 19.65 -12.64 -28.50
CA TRP A 18 19.94 -14.04 -28.80
C TRP A 18 20.88 -14.68 -27.78
N THR A 19 21.93 -13.96 -27.38
CA THR A 19 22.85 -14.40 -26.33
C THR A 19 22.12 -14.62 -25.01
N ALA A 20 21.20 -13.71 -24.63
CA ALA A 20 20.35 -13.87 -23.44
C ALA A 20 19.44 -15.10 -23.52
N VAL A 21 18.89 -15.42 -24.70
CA VAL A 21 18.12 -16.66 -24.92
C VAL A 21 19.00 -17.90 -24.72
N LEU A 22 20.19 -17.94 -25.34
CA LEU A 22 21.12 -19.06 -25.22
C LEU A 22 21.57 -19.30 -23.76
N ASN A 23 21.77 -18.21 -23.01
CA ASN A 23 22.15 -18.25 -21.60
C ASN A 23 20.97 -18.51 -20.65
N ARG A 24 19.73 -18.50 -21.17
CA ARG A 24 18.49 -18.54 -20.37
C ARG A 24 18.48 -17.48 -19.27
N ASP A 25 18.90 -16.27 -19.64
CA ASP A 25 19.06 -15.17 -18.71
C ASP A 25 17.71 -14.76 -18.10
N MET A 26 17.56 -14.95 -16.79
CA MET A 26 16.35 -14.57 -16.05
C MET A 26 16.18 -13.06 -15.91
N SER A 27 17.25 -12.28 -16.03
CA SER A 27 17.18 -10.81 -15.98
C SER A 27 16.60 -10.20 -17.27
N ALA A 28 16.64 -10.96 -18.37
CA ALA A 28 16.05 -10.59 -19.65
C ALA A 28 14.52 -10.85 -19.71
N ASP A 29 13.96 -11.60 -18.75
CA ASP A 29 12.53 -11.88 -18.71
C ASP A 29 11.73 -10.59 -18.49
N GLY A 30 10.88 -10.26 -19.47
CA GLY A 30 10.06 -9.04 -19.45
C GLY A 30 10.71 -7.83 -20.12
N ALA A 31 12.01 -7.91 -20.47
CA ALA A 31 12.65 -6.93 -21.34
C ALA A 31 12.33 -7.19 -22.82
N PHE A 32 12.23 -8.47 -23.21
CA PHE A 32 11.76 -8.89 -24.52
C PHE A 32 11.21 -10.33 -24.48
N PHE A 33 10.62 -10.77 -25.58
CA PHE A 33 10.11 -12.11 -25.84
C PHE A 33 10.65 -12.61 -27.17
N TYR A 34 10.72 -13.93 -27.37
CA TYR A 34 11.12 -14.51 -28.65
C TYR A 34 10.07 -15.48 -29.19
N GLY A 35 9.72 -15.35 -30.47
CA GLY A 35 8.83 -16.24 -31.22
C GLY A 35 9.61 -17.21 -32.09
N VAL A 36 9.14 -18.46 -32.18
CA VAL A 36 9.72 -19.50 -33.02
C VAL A 36 8.84 -19.73 -34.24
N ARG A 37 9.26 -19.21 -35.39
CA ARG A 37 8.48 -19.13 -36.64
C ARG A 37 7.90 -20.48 -37.07
N THR A 38 8.69 -21.54 -36.95
CA THR A 38 8.29 -22.91 -37.35
C THR A 38 7.20 -23.53 -36.48
N THR A 39 7.05 -23.08 -35.23
CA THR A 39 6.05 -23.64 -34.29
C THR A 39 4.92 -22.67 -33.99
N GLY A 40 5.07 -21.39 -34.40
CA GLY A 40 4.17 -20.31 -34.02
C GLY A 40 4.11 -20.08 -32.51
N VAL A 41 5.12 -20.48 -31.73
CA VAL A 41 5.13 -20.33 -30.26
C VAL A 41 6.09 -19.23 -29.84
N PHE A 42 5.66 -18.34 -28.93
CA PHE A 42 6.57 -17.40 -28.29
C PHE A 42 6.85 -17.72 -26.81
N CYS A 43 8.02 -17.30 -26.34
CA CYS A 43 8.63 -17.65 -25.07
C CYS A 43 9.30 -16.45 -24.40
N ARG A 44 9.61 -16.59 -23.10
CA ARG A 44 10.56 -15.74 -22.39
C ARG A 44 12.01 -16.18 -22.63
N PRO A 45 13.00 -15.29 -22.53
CA PRO A 45 14.42 -15.63 -22.67
C PRO A 45 14.88 -16.78 -21.75
N SER A 46 14.41 -16.82 -20.51
CA SER A 46 14.75 -17.89 -19.55
C SER A 46 14.09 -19.26 -19.83
N CYS A 47 13.25 -19.37 -20.85
CA CYS A 47 12.45 -20.57 -21.08
C CYS A 47 13.31 -21.82 -21.32
N ALA A 48 13.06 -22.86 -20.52
CA ALA A 48 13.78 -24.14 -20.61
C ALA A 48 13.39 -25.02 -21.83
N SER A 49 12.64 -24.47 -22.81
CA SER A 49 12.37 -25.16 -24.07
C SER A 49 13.66 -25.46 -24.84
N ARG A 50 13.60 -26.42 -25.75
CA ARG A 50 14.72 -26.70 -26.67
C ARG A 50 15.00 -25.45 -27.50
N PHE A 51 16.28 -25.13 -27.68
CA PHE A 51 16.64 -23.96 -28.47
C PHE A 51 16.20 -24.12 -29.93
N PRO A 52 15.48 -23.13 -30.49
CA PRO A 52 15.22 -23.07 -31.93
C PRO A 52 16.53 -22.75 -32.68
N ARG A 53 16.52 -22.91 -34.00
CA ARG A 53 17.60 -22.36 -34.83
C ARG A 53 17.45 -20.83 -34.89
N ARG A 54 18.55 -20.08 -34.80
CA ARG A 54 18.57 -18.61 -34.80
C ARG A 54 17.79 -18.00 -35.97
N GLU A 55 17.87 -18.59 -37.15
CA GLU A 55 17.16 -18.18 -38.37
C GLU A 55 15.63 -18.22 -38.26
N ASN A 56 15.09 -18.98 -37.30
CA ASN A 56 13.65 -19.16 -37.08
C ASN A 56 13.13 -18.34 -35.89
N VAL A 57 13.88 -17.34 -35.42
CA VAL A 57 13.57 -16.59 -34.20
C VAL A 57 13.27 -15.14 -34.52
N ASP A 58 12.11 -14.67 -34.07
CA ASP A 58 11.73 -13.26 -34.06
C ASP A 58 11.72 -12.75 -32.62
N PHE A 59 12.06 -11.48 -32.40
CA PHE A 59 12.03 -10.85 -31.08
C PHE A 59 10.90 -9.82 -30.98
N PHE A 60 10.29 -9.72 -29.80
CA PHE A 60 9.19 -8.82 -29.51
C PHE A 60 9.45 -8.07 -28.21
N SER A 61 9.04 -6.80 -28.15
CA SER A 61 9.15 -5.98 -26.94
C SER A 61 8.10 -6.33 -25.88
N SER A 62 6.98 -6.92 -26.30
CA SER A 62 5.87 -7.29 -25.41
C SER A 62 5.20 -8.60 -25.84
N ALA A 63 4.49 -9.23 -24.90
CA ALA A 63 3.67 -10.40 -25.18
C ALA A 63 2.49 -10.06 -26.13
N ASP A 64 1.95 -8.84 -26.05
CA ASP A 64 0.85 -8.40 -26.91
C ASP A 64 1.30 -8.28 -28.37
N GLU A 65 2.51 -7.76 -28.61
CA GLU A 65 3.13 -7.67 -29.94
C GLU A 65 3.32 -9.06 -30.56
N ALA A 66 3.82 -10.03 -29.78
CA ALA A 66 3.97 -11.40 -30.24
C ALA A 66 2.62 -12.06 -30.61
N ARG A 67 1.55 -11.80 -29.83
CA ARG A 67 0.21 -12.31 -30.14
C ARG A 67 -0.37 -11.65 -31.39
N ALA A 68 -0.20 -10.34 -31.56
CA ALA A 68 -0.62 -9.61 -32.75
C ALA A 68 0.10 -10.14 -34.02
N ALA A 69 1.36 -10.57 -33.88
CA ALA A 69 2.12 -11.24 -34.94
C ALA A 69 1.72 -12.71 -35.19
N GLY A 70 0.68 -13.22 -34.51
CA GLY A 70 0.14 -14.56 -34.72
C GLY A 70 0.81 -15.68 -33.91
N TYR A 71 1.70 -15.35 -32.97
CA TYR A 71 2.32 -16.36 -32.11
C TYR A 71 1.42 -16.71 -30.92
N ARG A 72 1.30 -18.02 -30.64
CA ARG A 72 0.65 -18.54 -29.43
C ARG A 72 1.63 -18.64 -28.26
N GLU A 73 1.11 -18.51 -27.05
CA GLU A 73 1.93 -18.60 -25.84
C GLU A 73 2.52 -20.00 -25.64
N CYS A 74 3.80 -20.04 -25.25
CA CYS A 74 4.43 -21.26 -24.80
C CYS A 74 3.73 -21.78 -23.54
N LYS A 75 3.19 -23.00 -23.61
CA LYS A 75 2.55 -23.66 -22.47
C LYS A 75 3.51 -23.95 -21.30
N ARG A 76 4.82 -23.88 -21.52
CA ARG A 76 5.84 -24.17 -20.51
C ARG A 76 6.26 -22.95 -19.70
N CYS A 77 6.55 -21.81 -20.36
CA CYS A 77 6.93 -20.59 -19.66
C CYS A 77 5.79 -19.57 -19.51
N GLN A 78 4.66 -19.81 -20.18
CA GLN A 78 3.44 -18.99 -20.13
C GLN A 78 3.79 -17.48 -20.15
N PRO A 79 4.41 -17.00 -21.24
CA PRO A 79 5.07 -15.70 -21.27
C PRO A 79 4.14 -14.54 -20.96
N GLY A 80 2.84 -14.65 -21.29
CA GLY A 80 1.80 -13.67 -20.95
C GLY A 80 1.15 -13.83 -19.57
N GLY A 81 1.42 -14.95 -18.88
CA GLY A 81 0.98 -15.20 -17.50
C GLY A 81 1.91 -14.55 -16.47
N LEU A 82 1.51 -14.54 -15.19
CA LEU A 82 2.44 -14.12 -14.13
C LEU A 82 3.61 -15.14 -14.07
N PRO A 83 4.85 -14.73 -13.74
CA PRO A 83 5.93 -15.68 -13.46
C PRO A 83 5.45 -16.86 -12.62
N ARG A 84 5.85 -18.10 -12.94
CA ARG A 84 5.40 -19.33 -12.25
C ARG A 84 5.41 -19.21 -10.73
N GLU A 85 6.45 -18.55 -10.20
CA GLU A 85 6.61 -18.18 -8.80
C GLU A 85 5.44 -17.33 -8.24
N LEU A 86 4.95 -16.35 -9.00
CA LEU A 86 3.78 -15.54 -8.66
C LEU A 86 2.47 -16.32 -8.77
N GLU A 87 2.32 -17.21 -9.74
CA GLU A 87 1.13 -18.06 -9.82
C GLU A 87 1.02 -18.99 -8.62
N ILE A 88 2.15 -19.56 -8.18
CA ILE A 88 2.22 -20.36 -6.95
C ILE A 88 1.79 -19.53 -5.74
N VAL A 89 2.29 -18.29 -5.61
CA VAL A 89 1.91 -17.40 -4.50
C VAL A 89 0.47 -16.95 -4.58
N ASN A 90 -0.05 -16.63 -5.76
CA ASN A 90 -1.45 -16.24 -5.95
C ASN A 90 -2.41 -17.38 -5.67
N ARG A 91 -2.08 -18.60 -6.11
CA ARG A 91 -2.84 -19.80 -5.74
C ARG A 91 -2.79 -20.07 -4.24
N ALA A 92 -1.65 -19.81 -3.60
CA ALA A 92 -1.53 -19.92 -2.16
C ALA A 92 -2.39 -18.86 -1.45
N CYS A 93 -2.34 -17.59 -1.87
CA CYS A 93 -3.23 -16.54 -1.37
C CYS A 93 -4.70 -16.91 -1.58
N ALA A 94 -5.09 -17.32 -2.79
CA ALA A 94 -6.47 -17.72 -3.08
C ALA A 94 -6.94 -18.89 -2.21
N ALA A 95 -6.08 -19.89 -1.96
CA ALA A 95 -6.39 -20.98 -1.05
C ALA A 95 -6.54 -20.54 0.41
N LEU A 96 -5.78 -19.53 0.85
CA LEU A 96 -5.90 -18.92 2.17
C LEU A 96 -7.14 -17.99 2.28
N ASP A 97 -7.48 -17.32 1.19
CA ASP A 97 -8.60 -16.37 1.10
C ASP A 97 -9.96 -17.07 0.95
N ALA A 98 -9.98 -18.31 0.44
CA ALA A 98 -11.20 -19.07 0.16
C ALA A 98 -12.02 -19.40 1.41
N ASP A 99 -11.34 -19.71 2.51
CA ASP A 99 -11.96 -19.88 3.83
C ASP A 99 -11.03 -19.30 4.92
N PRO A 100 -11.25 -18.05 5.33
CA PRO A 100 -10.46 -17.40 6.38
C PRO A 100 -10.53 -18.10 7.75
N GLN A 101 -11.51 -18.98 7.98
CA GLN A 101 -11.65 -19.76 9.22
C GLN A 101 -10.79 -21.03 9.19
N GLN A 102 -10.51 -21.57 8.00
CA GLN A 102 -9.73 -22.78 7.83
C GLN A 102 -8.23 -22.52 8.03
N ARG A 103 -7.60 -23.29 8.92
CA ARG A 103 -6.14 -23.26 9.09
C ARG A 103 -5.47 -24.23 8.13
N LEU A 104 -4.81 -23.69 7.12
CA LEU A 104 -3.93 -24.47 6.26
C LEU A 104 -2.53 -24.47 6.85
N THR A 105 -2.05 -25.66 7.23
CA THR A 105 -0.64 -25.85 7.54
C THR A 105 0.21 -25.53 6.32
N LEU A 106 1.48 -25.20 6.53
CA LEU A 106 2.39 -24.97 5.41
C LEU A 106 2.41 -26.20 4.48
N ALA A 107 2.40 -27.42 5.01
CA ALA A 107 2.36 -28.66 4.22
C ALA A 107 1.10 -28.77 3.34
N GLN A 108 -0.09 -28.54 3.89
CA GLN A 108 -1.34 -28.57 3.12
C GLN A 108 -1.38 -27.47 2.05
N LEU A 109 -0.94 -26.25 2.40
CA LEU A 109 -0.88 -25.16 1.44
C LEU A 109 0.11 -25.48 0.30
N SER A 110 1.22 -26.14 0.62
CA SER A 110 2.25 -26.58 -0.33
C SER A 110 1.72 -27.61 -1.32
N GLU A 111 0.93 -28.56 -0.82
CA GLU A 111 0.26 -29.57 -1.63
C GLU A 111 -0.75 -28.94 -2.59
N ALA A 112 -1.56 -27.98 -2.11
CA ALA A 112 -2.54 -27.25 -2.90
C ALA A 112 -1.92 -26.43 -4.06
N VAL A 113 -0.64 -26.07 -3.96
CA VAL A 113 0.08 -25.30 -5.00
C VAL A 113 1.21 -26.08 -5.67
N HIS A 114 1.36 -27.37 -5.33
CA HIS A 114 2.35 -28.30 -5.89
C HIS A 114 3.81 -27.82 -5.81
N VAL A 115 4.23 -27.28 -4.66
CA VAL A 115 5.66 -27.00 -4.37
C VAL A 115 6.06 -27.54 -3.01
N SER A 116 7.36 -27.57 -2.69
CA SER A 116 7.80 -27.98 -1.35
C SER A 116 7.49 -26.90 -0.30
N PRO A 117 7.27 -27.27 0.98
CA PRO A 117 7.01 -26.31 2.07
C PRO A 117 8.06 -25.22 2.21
N PHE A 118 9.33 -25.61 2.12
CA PHE A 118 10.45 -24.70 2.28
C PHE A 118 10.55 -23.71 1.12
N HIS A 119 10.26 -24.18 -0.10
CA HIS A 119 10.17 -23.32 -1.29
C HIS A 119 9.02 -22.34 -1.13
N LEU A 120 7.82 -22.82 -0.79
CA LEU A 120 6.64 -21.99 -0.62
C LEU A 120 6.87 -20.90 0.43
N GLN A 121 7.43 -21.24 1.59
CA GLN A 121 7.69 -20.27 2.65
C GLN A 121 8.63 -19.15 2.21
N ARG A 122 9.76 -19.49 1.57
CA ARG A 122 10.72 -18.50 1.06
C ARG A 122 10.10 -17.64 -0.03
N LEU A 123 9.37 -18.28 -0.94
CA LEU A 123 8.76 -17.63 -2.09
C LEU A 123 7.63 -16.68 -1.65
N PHE A 124 6.74 -17.13 -0.79
CA PHE A 124 5.65 -16.33 -0.24
C PHE A 124 6.19 -15.15 0.57
N LYS A 125 7.23 -15.35 1.41
CA LYS A 125 7.88 -14.24 2.13
C LYS A 125 8.53 -13.22 1.18
N ARG A 126 9.16 -13.68 0.09
CA ARG A 126 9.78 -12.81 -0.93
C ARG A 126 8.73 -11.99 -1.69
N VAL A 127 7.59 -12.60 -2.02
CA VAL A 127 6.56 -11.99 -2.89
C VAL A 127 5.53 -11.17 -2.10
N VAL A 128 5.06 -11.67 -0.96
CA VAL A 128 4.02 -11.05 -0.12
C VAL A 128 4.63 -10.24 1.03
N GLY A 129 5.91 -10.43 1.35
CA GLY A 129 6.62 -9.72 2.43
C GLY A 129 6.43 -10.34 3.82
N VAL A 130 5.53 -11.33 3.96
CA VAL A 130 5.25 -12.06 5.22
C VAL A 130 5.17 -13.56 4.96
N SER A 131 5.30 -14.40 5.97
CA SER A 131 5.10 -15.85 5.81
C SER A 131 3.61 -16.20 5.62
N PRO A 132 3.27 -17.37 5.03
CA PRO A 132 1.87 -17.82 4.92
C PRO A 132 1.14 -17.88 6.27
N ARG A 133 1.87 -18.20 7.35
CA ARG A 133 1.33 -18.20 8.72
C ARG A 133 0.97 -16.79 9.19
N GLN A 134 1.82 -15.81 8.92
CA GLN A 134 1.59 -14.41 9.24
C GLN A 134 0.48 -13.79 8.37
N TYR A 135 0.33 -14.25 7.13
CA TYR A 135 -0.77 -13.84 6.25
C TYR A 135 -2.13 -14.32 6.79
N GLN A 136 -2.26 -15.60 7.13
CA GLN A 136 -3.46 -16.14 7.78
C GLN A 136 -3.76 -15.45 9.11
N ALA A 137 -2.73 -15.15 9.89
CA ALA A 137 -2.83 -14.37 11.13
C ALA A 137 -3.42 -12.97 10.92
N ALA A 138 -2.93 -12.24 9.91
CA ALA A 138 -3.46 -10.93 9.58
C ALA A 138 -4.94 -10.97 9.15
N GLN A 139 -5.34 -11.99 8.38
CA GLN A 139 -6.73 -12.17 7.95
C GLN A 139 -7.66 -12.50 9.11
N ARG A 140 -7.25 -13.39 10.02
CA ARG A 140 -8.01 -13.68 11.24
C ARG A 140 -8.15 -12.46 12.12
N GLY A 141 -7.07 -11.69 12.29
CA GLY A 141 -7.13 -10.40 12.98
C GLY A 141 -8.16 -9.46 12.34
N ALA A 142 -8.21 -9.39 11.00
CA ALA A 142 -9.18 -8.57 10.29
C ALA A 142 -10.64 -9.08 10.44
N ALA A 143 -10.87 -10.38 10.31
CA ALA A 143 -12.19 -10.99 10.50
C ALA A 143 -12.68 -10.86 11.94
N LEU A 144 -11.79 -11.00 12.92
CA LEU A 144 -12.08 -10.75 14.33
C LEU A 144 -12.45 -9.28 14.56
N ARG A 145 -11.69 -8.33 14.00
CA ARG A 145 -12.03 -6.90 14.06
C ARG A 145 -13.41 -6.60 13.50
N ASP A 146 -13.73 -7.16 12.33
CA ASP A 146 -15.03 -6.95 11.66
C ASP A 146 -16.19 -7.55 12.46
N SER A 147 -16.05 -8.78 12.96
CA SER A 147 -17.06 -9.43 13.81
C SER A 147 -17.28 -8.68 15.13
N LEU A 148 -16.21 -8.17 15.75
CA LEU A 148 -16.31 -7.35 16.96
C LEU A 148 -16.95 -5.98 16.68
N GLN A 149 -16.69 -5.37 15.51
CA GLN A 149 -17.36 -4.14 15.08
C GLN A 149 -18.87 -4.35 14.88
N ARG A 150 -19.27 -5.53 14.38
CA ARG A 150 -20.68 -5.94 14.25
C ARG A 150 -21.36 -6.33 15.57
N GLY A 151 -20.66 -6.22 16.71
CA GLY A 151 -21.23 -6.47 18.04
C GLY A 151 -21.35 -7.95 18.41
N VAL A 152 -20.68 -8.85 17.68
CA VAL A 152 -20.66 -10.27 18.02
C VAL A 152 -19.89 -10.48 19.32
N ASP A 153 -20.41 -11.33 20.21
CA ASP A 153 -19.74 -11.70 21.46
C ASP A 153 -18.29 -12.16 21.19
N VAL A 154 -17.28 -11.69 21.93
CA VAL A 154 -15.85 -12.03 21.70
C VAL A 154 -15.64 -13.52 21.65
N THR A 155 -16.33 -14.32 22.47
CA THR A 155 -16.17 -15.78 22.47
C THR A 155 -16.58 -16.33 21.10
N ARG A 156 -17.72 -15.87 20.58
CA ARG A 156 -18.25 -16.25 19.27
C ARG A 156 -17.44 -15.66 18.12
N ALA A 157 -17.08 -14.38 18.16
CA ALA A 157 -16.23 -13.71 17.17
C ALA A 157 -14.84 -14.34 17.07
N THR A 158 -14.29 -14.85 18.18
CA THR A 158 -13.00 -15.54 18.25
C THR A 158 -13.09 -16.94 17.63
N VAL A 159 -14.20 -17.66 17.86
CA VAL A 159 -14.48 -18.93 17.20
C VAL A 159 -14.70 -18.72 15.70
N ASP A 160 -15.52 -17.74 15.33
CA ASP A 160 -15.84 -17.36 13.95
C ASP A 160 -14.62 -16.79 13.20
N ALA A 161 -13.62 -16.26 13.89
CA ALA A 161 -12.35 -15.84 13.29
C ALA A 161 -11.29 -16.95 13.30
N GLY A 162 -11.64 -18.19 13.65
CA GLY A 162 -10.75 -19.35 13.52
C GLY A 162 -9.67 -19.48 14.60
N PHE A 163 -9.85 -18.91 15.79
CA PHE A 163 -8.86 -19.00 16.89
C PHE A 163 -8.94 -20.32 17.69
N GLY A 164 -10.00 -21.11 17.53
CA GLY A 164 -10.09 -22.51 17.98
C GLY A 164 -10.20 -22.75 19.48
N SER A 165 -9.76 -21.84 20.36
CA SER A 165 -10.12 -21.85 21.79
C SER A 165 -9.97 -20.47 22.47
N PRO A 166 -10.71 -20.18 23.56
CA PRO A 166 -10.58 -18.97 24.37
C PRO A 166 -9.25 -18.85 25.13
N SER A 167 -8.43 -19.91 25.21
CA SER A 167 -7.18 -19.93 25.97
C SER A 167 -5.94 -19.61 25.13
N ARG A 168 -5.95 -19.87 23.81
CA ARG A 168 -4.93 -19.37 22.87
C ARG A 168 -5.19 -17.93 22.38
N MET A 169 -6.31 -17.37 22.85
CA MET A 169 -6.92 -16.08 22.52
C MET A 169 -6.10 -14.88 22.98
N TYR A 170 -5.68 -14.82 24.24
CA TYR A 170 -5.09 -13.59 24.79
C TYR A 170 -3.71 -13.27 24.18
N ASP A 171 -2.85 -14.27 23.98
CA ASP A 171 -1.49 -14.05 23.48
C ASP A 171 -1.45 -13.82 21.96
N THR A 172 -2.20 -14.63 21.20
CA THR A 172 -2.12 -14.61 19.74
C THR A 172 -2.96 -13.50 19.14
N ALA A 173 -4.18 -13.28 19.65
CA ALA A 173 -5.05 -12.24 19.11
C ALA A 173 -4.54 -10.84 19.48
N ALA A 174 -3.88 -10.65 20.63
CA ALA A 174 -3.25 -9.36 20.95
C ALA A 174 -2.15 -8.97 19.95
N ALA A 175 -1.30 -9.92 19.58
CA ALA A 175 -0.25 -9.71 18.57
C ALA A 175 -0.81 -9.50 17.15
N GLU A 176 -1.92 -10.18 16.80
CA GLU A 176 -2.55 -10.09 15.47
C GLU A 176 -3.49 -8.86 15.32
N LEU A 177 -4.05 -8.35 16.43
CA LEU A 177 -4.91 -7.16 16.49
C LEU A 177 -4.14 -5.88 16.82
N GLY A 178 -2.93 -5.98 17.39
CA GLY A 178 -2.18 -4.85 17.95
C GLY A 178 -2.65 -4.41 19.34
N MET A 179 -3.66 -5.08 19.92
CA MET A 179 -4.17 -4.88 21.29
C MET A 179 -4.97 -6.11 21.74
N ALA A 180 -5.17 -6.30 23.05
CA ALA A 180 -5.93 -7.45 23.54
C ALA A 180 -7.39 -7.41 23.03
N PRO A 181 -8.01 -8.55 22.67
CA PRO A 181 -9.41 -8.62 22.23
C PRO A 181 -10.41 -7.99 23.22
N SER A 182 -10.09 -7.99 24.51
CA SER A 182 -10.85 -7.30 25.57
C SER A 182 -10.79 -5.78 25.46
N ASP A 183 -9.67 -5.21 25.02
CA ASP A 183 -9.50 -3.76 24.81
C ASP A 183 -10.25 -3.32 23.54
N TYR A 184 -10.28 -4.20 22.53
CA TYR A 184 -11.09 -4.02 21.32
C TYR A 184 -12.60 -4.11 21.62
N ARG A 185 -13.03 -5.10 22.41
CA ARG A 185 -14.42 -5.22 22.90
C ARG A 185 -14.82 -4.04 23.78
N ARG A 186 -13.85 -3.42 24.47
CA ARG A 186 -14.13 -2.24 25.29
C ARG A 186 -14.53 -1.04 24.45
N LYS A 187 -14.34 -0.95 23.11
CA LYS A 187 -14.70 0.24 22.30
C LYS A 187 -14.29 1.59 22.97
N GLY A 188 -13.20 1.60 23.74
CA GLY A 188 -12.79 2.75 24.55
C GLY A 188 -13.41 2.85 25.96
N ALA A 189 -13.98 1.81 26.56
CA ALA A 189 -14.50 1.86 27.93
C ALA A 189 -13.39 2.33 28.87
N GLY A 190 -13.61 3.40 29.63
CA GLY A 190 -12.61 4.07 30.46
C GLY A 190 -11.56 4.91 29.72
N LEU A 191 -11.64 5.01 28.39
CA LEU A 191 -10.91 5.94 27.55
C LEU A 191 -11.74 7.23 27.44
N ARG A 192 -11.08 8.38 27.60
CA ARG A 192 -11.66 9.68 27.27
C ARG A 192 -11.13 10.11 25.91
N VAL A 193 -12.04 10.40 24.99
CA VAL A 193 -11.72 10.94 23.68
C VAL A 193 -12.23 12.36 23.63
N ARG A 194 -11.30 13.31 23.63
CA ARG A 194 -11.63 14.72 23.44
C ARG A 194 -11.66 15.01 21.97
N TYR A 195 -12.69 15.71 21.51
CA TYR A 195 -12.80 16.10 20.12
C TYR A 195 -13.26 17.55 20.00
N ALA A 196 -12.99 18.13 18.84
CA ALA A 196 -13.56 19.40 18.44
C ALA A 196 -13.64 19.44 16.91
N SER A 197 -14.53 20.29 16.41
CA SER A 197 -14.66 20.54 14.98
C SER A 197 -14.59 22.03 14.65
N ALA A 198 -14.09 22.34 13.45
CA ALA A 198 -13.92 23.71 13.00
C ALA A 198 -14.04 23.81 11.46
N PRO A 199 -14.50 24.95 10.92
CA PRO A 199 -14.51 25.19 9.48
C PRO A 199 -13.08 25.36 8.93
N THR A 200 -12.87 24.88 7.71
CA THR A 200 -11.61 24.95 6.96
C THR A 200 -11.91 25.17 5.47
N SER A 201 -10.86 25.38 4.65
CA SER A 201 -11.00 25.44 3.18
C SER A 201 -11.48 24.12 2.53
N LEU A 202 -11.50 23.01 3.27
CA LEU A 202 -11.98 21.70 2.81
C LEU A 202 -13.36 21.32 3.40
N GLY A 203 -14.09 22.28 3.97
CA GLY A 203 -15.28 22.02 4.78
C GLY A 203 -14.92 21.92 6.26
N LEU A 204 -15.63 21.09 7.02
CA LEU A 204 -15.38 20.91 8.44
C LEU A 204 -14.24 19.91 8.66
N VAL A 205 -13.33 20.23 9.58
CA VAL A 205 -12.41 19.26 10.17
C VAL A 205 -12.93 18.85 11.55
N LEU A 206 -12.83 17.57 11.88
CA LEU A 206 -12.92 17.04 13.24
C LEU A 206 -11.55 16.52 13.64
N VAL A 207 -11.04 16.96 14.79
CA VAL A 207 -9.82 16.44 15.42
C VAL A 207 -10.20 15.78 16.73
N ALA A 208 -9.70 14.57 16.97
CA ALA A 208 -9.90 13.85 18.21
C ALA A 208 -8.59 13.34 18.81
N THR A 209 -8.51 13.36 20.14
CA THR A 209 -7.35 12.97 20.93
C THR A 209 -7.74 12.03 22.06
N THR A 210 -6.87 11.09 22.36
CA THR A 210 -6.82 10.39 23.65
C THR A 210 -5.87 11.13 24.59
N ASP A 211 -5.67 10.60 25.79
CA ASP A 211 -4.63 11.11 26.71
C ASP A 211 -3.18 10.88 26.17
N LYS A 212 -2.99 10.07 25.11
CA LYS A 212 -1.67 9.79 24.51
C LYS A 212 -1.35 10.63 23.28
N GLY A 213 -2.37 11.08 22.53
CA GLY A 213 -2.17 11.79 21.27
C GLY A 213 -3.42 11.84 20.38
N ILE A 214 -3.25 12.35 19.17
CA ILE A 214 -4.29 12.44 18.14
C ILE A 214 -4.61 11.03 17.62
N CYS A 215 -5.87 10.64 17.76
CA CYS A 215 -6.38 9.37 17.25
C CYS A 215 -7.21 9.53 15.97
N LYS A 216 -7.75 10.72 15.69
CA LYS A 216 -8.53 10.98 14.47
C LYS A 216 -8.35 12.41 13.95
N ILE A 217 -8.22 12.55 12.63
CA ILE A 217 -8.42 13.80 11.89
C ILE A 217 -9.27 13.44 10.68
N ALA A 218 -10.47 14.01 10.59
CA ALA A 218 -11.44 13.70 9.55
C ALA A 218 -12.05 14.98 8.96
N PHE A 219 -12.38 14.93 7.67
CA PHE A 219 -13.09 16.01 6.99
C PHE A 219 -14.52 15.61 6.63
N GLY A 220 -15.43 16.56 6.68
CA GLY A 220 -16.83 16.37 6.31
C GLY A 220 -17.54 17.69 6.07
N ASP A 221 -18.85 17.62 5.84
CA ASP A 221 -19.71 18.78 5.56
C ASP A 221 -20.76 19.01 6.66
N ASP A 222 -20.94 18.03 7.56
CA ASP A 222 -21.90 18.07 8.66
C ASP A 222 -21.20 17.75 9.99
N PRO A 223 -21.21 18.65 11.00
CA PRO A 223 -20.62 18.39 12.30
C PRO A 223 -21.25 17.17 13.01
N ALA A 224 -22.57 16.98 12.87
CA ALA A 224 -23.27 15.89 13.54
C ALA A 224 -22.84 14.54 12.96
N ALA A 225 -22.78 14.41 11.62
CA ALA A 225 -22.27 13.20 10.98
C ALA A 225 -20.82 12.85 11.39
N LEU A 226 -19.95 13.85 11.54
CA LEU A 226 -18.56 13.64 11.98
C LEU A 226 -18.49 13.15 13.44
N ALA A 227 -19.26 13.77 14.33
CA ALA A 227 -19.36 13.36 15.72
C ALA A 227 -19.98 11.95 15.85
N ASP A 228 -21.00 11.64 15.04
CA ASP A 228 -21.61 10.31 14.97
C ASP A 228 -20.64 9.25 14.47
N GLU A 229 -19.82 9.54 13.46
CA GLU A 229 -18.78 8.61 12.99
C GLU A 229 -17.75 8.35 14.09
N LEU A 230 -17.32 9.40 14.80
CA LEU A 230 -16.44 9.27 15.97
C LEU A 230 -17.09 8.42 17.07
N GLY A 231 -18.36 8.67 17.38
CA GLY A 231 -19.11 7.92 18.37
C GLY A 231 -19.32 6.45 17.98
N LYS A 232 -19.47 6.13 16.70
CA LYS A 232 -19.52 4.73 16.23
C LYS A 232 -18.16 4.05 16.36
N GLU A 233 -17.08 4.76 16.06
CA GLU A 233 -15.70 4.25 16.14
C GLU A 233 -15.26 4.03 17.60
N PHE A 234 -15.65 4.93 18.51
CA PHE A 234 -15.31 4.91 19.94
C PHE A 234 -16.57 4.73 20.82
N ALA A 235 -17.43 3.77 20.48
CA ALA A 235 -18.79 3.65 21.05
C ALA A 235 -18.90 3.35 22.55
N SER A 236 -17.79 3.18 23.25
CA SER A 236 -17.77 3.05 24.71
C SER A 236 -16.75 3.97 25.37
N ALA A 237 -16.10 4.85 24.60
CA ALA A 237 -15.34 5.95 25.15
C ALA A 237 -16.28 7.04 25.67
N GLU A 238 -15.81 7.77 26.68
CA GLU A 238 -16.40 9.04 27.03
C GLU A 238 -15.94 10.07 25.98
N LEU A 239 -16.88 10.51 25.13
CA LEU A 239 -16.63 11.56 24.16
C LEU A 239 -16.84 12.93 24.82
N ILE A 240 -15.82 13.77 24.79
CA ILE A 240 -15.82 15.09 25.40
C ILE A 240 -15.61 16.12 24.29
N ASP A 241 -16.59 16.99 24.07
CA ASP A 241 -16.40 18.17 23.21
C ASP A 241 -15.52 19.18 23.96
N ASP A 242 -14.29 19.40 23.49
CA ASP A 242 -13.29 20.25 24.15
C ASP A 242 -12.55 21.16 23.13
N PRO A 243 -13.24 22.18 22.57
CA PRO A 243 -12.66 23.06 21.56
C PRO A 243 -11.39 23.77 22.03
N ALA A 244 -11.32 24.15 23.31
CA ALA A 244 -10.18 24.86 23.87
C ALA A 244 -8.91 23.98 23.88
N ARG A 245 -9.03 22.70 24.24
CA ARG A 245 -7.91 21.76 24.23
C ARG A 245 -7.46 21.41 22.81
N LEU A 246 -8.38 21.35 21.86
CA LEU A 246 -8.11 20.94 20.48
C LEU A 246 -7.69 22.10 19.57
N ALA A 247 -7.91 23.36 19.98
CA ALA A 247 -7.58 24.55 19.19
C ALA A 247 -6.14 24.54 18.63
N PRO A 248 -5.07 24.22 19.41
CA PRO A 248 -3.71 24.21 18.87
C PRO A 248 -3.48 23.18 17.75
N PHE A 249 -4.25 22.08 17.70
CA PHE A 249 -4.17 21.10 16.63
C PHE A 249 -4.96 21.52 15.40
N ILE A 250 -6.11 22.14 15.60
CA ILE A 250 -6.93 22.74 14.54
C ILE A 250 -6.15 23.87 13.86
N ASP A 251 -5.47 24.72 14.62
CA ASP A 251 -4.62 25.80 14.10
C ASP A 251 -3.49 25.26 13.22
N GLN A 252 -2.92 24.11 13.56
CA GLN A 252 -1.92 23.46 12.70
C GLN A 252 -2.50 22.93 11.41
N VAL A 253 -3.72 22.38 11.43
CA VAL A 253 -4.43 21.94 10.22
C VAL A 253 -4.70 23.15 9.32
N ASP A 254 -5.21 24.23 9.89
CA ASP A 254 -5.51 25.46 9.16
C ASP A 254 -4.23 26.12 8.60
N ALA A 255 -3.16 26.20 9.39
CA ALA A 255 -1.84 26.66 8.92
C ALA A 255 -1.29 25.81 7.77
N TYR A 256 -1.55 24.50 7.78
CA TYR A 256 -1.15 23.58 6.71
C TYR A 256 -1.94 23.81 5.43
N LEU A 257 -3.26 23.98 5.55
CA LEU A 257 -4.13 24.30 4.42
C LEU A 257 -3.80 25.66 3.79
N ARG A 258 -3.27 26.61 4.59
CA ARG A 258 -2.74 27.90 4.10
C ARG A 258 -1.30 27.85 3.57
N GLY A 259 -0.62 26.70 3.59
CA GLY A 259 0.78 26.59 3.16
C GLY A 259 1.82 27.16 4.13
N THR A 260 1.40 27.89 5.16
CA THR A 260 2.29 28.41 6.23
C THR A 260 2.92 27.32 7.10
N ARG A 261 2.46 26.08 6.96
CA ARG A 261 3.04 24.87 7.55
C ARG A 261 3.06 23.76 6.52
N GLN A 262 4.20 23.11 6.33
CA GLN A 262 4.32 22.00 5.37
C GLN A 262 4.50 20.63 6.05
N ARG A 263 4.72 20.62 7.37
CA ARG A 263 4.96 19.40 8.17
C ARG A 263 4.11 19.39 9.43
N PHE A 264 3.59 18.22 9.76
CA PHE A 264 2.97 17.94 11.05
C PHE A 264 3.97 17.27 11.97
N ASP A 265 4.09 17.79 13.18
CA ASP A 265 4.77 17.13 14.29
C ASP A 265 3.74 16.93 15.40
N LEU A 266 2.85 15.96 15.16
CA LEU A 266 1.72 15.66 16.01
C LEU A 266 1.95 14.33 16.73
N PRO A 267 1.72 14.22 18.04
CA PRO A 267 1.75 12.94 18.73
C PRO A 267 0.54 12.12 18.25
N LEU A 268 0.79 11.02 17.52
CA LEU A 268 -0.27 10.16 17.00
C LEU A 268 -0.49 8.96 17.92
N ASP A 269 -1.75 8.71 18.30
CA ASP A 269 -2.18 7.51 19.02
C ASP A 269 -3.10 6.68 18.11
N ILE A 270 -2.47 5.96 17.17
CA ILE A 270 -3.16 5.20 16.13
C ILE A 270 -2.73 3.73 16.17
N ALA A 271 -3.71 2.83 16.09
CA ALA A 271 -3.45 1.40 15.98
C ALA A 271 -3.18 1.04 14.51
N ALA A 272 -2.00 0.49 14.24
CA ALA A 272 -1.59 0.06 12.90
C ALA A 272 -1.14 -1.40 12.93
N THR A 273 -1.48 -2.16 11.90
CA THR A 273 -0.75 -3.40 11.61
C THR A 273 0.69 -3.08 11.19
N ALA A 274 1.62 -4.03 11.31
CA ALA A 274 3.01 -3.83 10.86
C ALA A 274 3.11 -3.43 9.37
N PHE A 275 2.19 -3.90 8.53
CA PHE A 275 2.14 -3.47 7.13
C PHE A 275 1.65 -2.02 7.01
N GLN A 276 0.56 -1.66 7.68
CA GLN A 276 0.05 -0.28 7.68
C GLN A 276 1.07 0.70 8.24
N GLN A 277 1.78 0.35 9.31
CA GLN A 277 2.81 1.20 9.90
C GLN A 277 3.90 1.53 8.87
N ARG A 278 4.45 0.52 8.17
CA ARG A 278 5.46 0.75 7.11
C ARG A 278 4.91 1.61 5.98
N VAL A 279 3.67 1.37 5.55
CA VAL A 279 3.03 2.20 4.52
C VAL A 279 2.89 3.63 5.01
N TRP A 280 2.30 3.86 6.18
CA TRP A 280 2.08 5.20 6.73
C TRP A 280 3.39 5.96 7.00
N GLU A 281 4.45 5.28 7.43
CA GLU A 281 5.79 5.85 7.51
C GLU A 281 6.32 6.25 6.12
N ALA A 282 6.11 5.42 5.09
CA ALA A 282 6.46 5.79 3.72
C ALA A 282 5.64 6.98 3.21
N LEU A 283 4.34 7.07 3.55
CA LEU A 283 3.50 8.22 3.22
C LEU A 283 4.03 9.51 3.86
N ARG A 284 4.39 9.47 5.14
CA ARG A 284 4.94 10.63 5.87
C ARG A 284 6.28 11.13 5.30
N ARG A 285 6.99 10.31 4.51
CA ARG A 285 8.23 10.70 3.81
C ARG A 285 7.98 11.40 2.48
N ILE A 286 6.76 11.40 1.94
CA ILE A 286 6.44 12.13 0.72
C ILE A 286 6.45 13.63 1.05
N PRO A 287 7.30 14.46 0.41
CA PRO A 287 7.35 15.90 0.68
C PRO A 287 6.03 16.62 0.37
N TYR A 288 5.88 17.83 0.90
CA TYR A 288 4.74 18.70 0.58
C TYR A 288 4.85 19.19 -0.87
N GLY A 289 3.75 19.12 -1.62
CA GLY A 289 3.73 19.43 -3.06
C GLY A 289 4.02 18.21 -3.95
N GLU A 290 4.68 17.18 -3.41
CA GLU A 290 5.04 15.99 -4.17
C GLU A 290 3.98 14.87 -4.12
N THR A 291 3.95 14.06 -5.16
CA THR A 291 3.12 12.85 -5.23
C THR A 291 3.94 11.59 -5.46
N ARG A 292 3.38 10.45 -5.07
CA ARG A 292 3.90 9.11 -5.41
C ARG A 292 2.76 8.23 -5.90
N SER A 293 3.07 7.28 -6.76
CA SER A 293 2.11 6.25 -7.15
C SER A 293 2.00 5.15 -6.10
N TYR A 294 0.88 4.44 -6.06
CA TYR A 294 0.73 3.25 -5.22
C TYR A 294 1.85 2.22 -5.43
N SER A 295 2.35 2.09 -6.67
CA SER A 295 3.48 1.21 -7.01
C SER A 295 4.79 1.69 -6.38
N GLN A 296 5.09 3.00 -6.45
CA GLN A 296 6.28 3.56 -5.81
C GLN A 296 6.26 3.39 -4.29
N ILE A 297 5.09 3.51 -3.66
CA ILE A 297 4.96 3.24 -2.22
C ILE A 297 5.16 1.74 -1.93
N ALA A 298 4.61 0.86 -2.76
CA ALA A 298 4.81 -0.59 -2.64
C ALA A 298 6.30 -0.97 -2.74
N GLU A 299 7.03 -0.33 -3.65
CA GLU A 299 8.49 -0.47 -3.78
C GLU A 299 9.22 0.05 -2.54
N ALA A 300 8.89 1.25 -2.08
CA ALA A 300 9.53 1.89 -0.92
C ALA A 300 9.38 1.08 0.37
N VAL A 301 8.27 0.33 0.54
CA VAL A 301 8.06 -0.55 1.72
C VAL A 301 8.64 -1.96 1.54
N GLY A 302 9.40 -2.20 0.47
CA GLY A 302 10.02 -3.49 0.16
C GLY A 302 9.02 -4.56 -0.25
N SER A 303 7.88 -4.18 -0.83
CA SER A 303 6.83 -5.09 -1.30
C SER A 303 6.24 -4.63 -2.65
N PRO A 304 7.02 -4.58 -3.75
CA PRO A 304 6.62 -3.93 -5.02
C PRO A 304 5.31 -4.43 -5.63
N ARG A 305 4.91 -5.66 -5.29
CA ARG A 305 3.69 -6.31 -5.81
C ARG A 305 2.45 -6.08 -4.92
N ALA A 306 2.61 -5.43 -3.77
CA ALA A 306 1.55 -5.20 -2.77
C ALA A 306 0.71 -3.94 -3.03
N VAL A 307 0.59 -3.49 -4.30
CA VAL A 307 -0.07 -2.23 -4.69
C VAL A 307 -1.50 -2.11 -4.14
N ARG A 308 -2.29 -3.18 -4.22
CA ARG A 308 -3.67 -3.20 -3.67
C ARG A 308 -3.70 -3.10 -2.15
N ALA A 309 -2.78 -3.78 -1.46
CA ALA A 309 -2.68 -3.71 0.00
C ALA A 309 -2.25 -2.31 0.46
N VAL A 310 -1.35 -1.65 -0.29
CA VAL A 310 -1.00 -0.24 -0.07
C VAL A 310 -2.22 0.66 -0.23
N ALA A 311 -3.04 0.45 -1.28
CA ALA A 311 -4.26 1.22 -1.48
C ALA A 311 -5.24 1.07 -0.30
N SER A 312 -5.46 -0.17 0.19
CA SER A 312 -6.26 -0.42 1.38
C SER A 312 -5.69 0.26 2.64
N ALA A 313 -4.37 0.22 2.83
CA ALA A 313 -3.71 0.90 3.95
C ALA A 313 -3.86 2.44 3.88
N CYS A 314 -3.84 3.02 2.67
CA CYS A 314 -4.12 4.44 2.47
C CYS A 314 -5.58 4.79 2.80
N ALA A 315 -6.53 3.93 2.39
CA ALA A 315 -7.95 4.11 2.67
C ALA A 315 -8.30 3.98 4.16
N SER A 316 -7.54 3.16 4.91
CA SER A 316 -7.73 2.97 6.35
C SER A 316 -7.09 4.06 7.22
N ASN A 317 -6.48 5.09 6.63
CA ASN A 317 -5.85 6.17 7.40
C ASN A 317 -6.89 6.90 8.28
N PRO A 318 -6.72 6.97 9.62
CA PRO A 318 -7.64 7.67 10.52
C PRO A 318 -7.28 9.16 10.71
N VAL A 319 -6.09 9.59 10.30
CA VAL A 319 -5.57 10.94 10.56
C VAL A 319 -5.21 11.65 9.24
N ALA A 320 -6.22 12.30 8.64
CA ALA A 320 -6.03 13.11 7.44
C ALA A 320 -4.90 14.14 7.63
N LEU A 321 -4.16 14.40 6.54
CA LEU A 321 -3.01 15.32 6.44
C LEU A 321 -1.77 14.94 7.26
N ALA A 322 -1.93 14.54 8.53
CA ALA A 322 -0.85 14.06 9.37
C ALA A 322 -0.17 12.80 8.79
N ILE A 323 -0.98 11.90 8.21
CA ILE A 323 -0.52 10.86 7.28
C ILE A 323 -1.04 11.27 5.89
N PRO A 324 -0.17 11.71 4.97
CA PRO A 324 -0.59 12.38 3.74
C PRO A 324 -0.99 11.38 2.65
N CYS A 325 -2.05 10.58 2.90
CA CYS A 325 -2.54 9.59 1.93
C CYS A 325 -3.14 10.21 0.66
N HIS A 326 -3.47 11.51 0.66
CA HIS A 326 -3.87 12.25 -0.54
C HIS A 326 -2.75 12.41 -1.57
N ARG A 327 -1.48 12.35 -1.15
CA ARG A 327 -0.30 12.40 -2.04
C ARG A 327 -0.06 11.13 -2.85
N VAL A 328 -0.85 10.07 -2.60
CA VAL A 328 -0.77 8.83 -3.36
C VAL A 328 -1.78 8.81 -4.48
N VAL A 329 -1.30 8.69 -5.72
CA VAL A 329 -2.12 8.73 -6.94
C VAL A 329 -1.98 7.44 -7.76
N GLN A 330 -2.84 7.24 -8.77
CA GLN A 330 -2.67 6.14 -9.70
C GLN A 330 -1.44 6.36 -10.60
N LYS A 331 -0.93 5.27 -11.19
CA LYS A 331 0.09 5.38 -12.24
C LYS A 331 -0.49 6.19 -13.40
N GLY A 332 0.16 7.30 -13.77
CA GLY A 332 -0.35 8.25 -14.76
C GLY A 332 -1.02 9.51 -14.17
N GLY A 333 -1.06 9.65 -12.84
CA GLY A 333 -1.51 10.88 -12.17
C GLY A 333 -3.01 10.96 -11.89
N SER A 334 -3.81 10.01 -12.38
CA SER A 334 -5.26 9.98 -12.13
C SER A 334 -5.59 9.86 -10.64
N LEU A 335 -6.58 10.65 -10.21
CA LEU A 335 -7.10 10.59 -8.85
C LEU A 335 -8.08 9.43 -8.74
N ALA A 336 -7.80 8.54 -7.79
CA ALA A 336 -8.75 7.54 -7.33
C ALA A 336 -8.65 7.42 -5.83
N GLY A 337 -9.78 7.10 -5.20
CA GLY A 337 -9.87 6.75 -3.78
C GLY A 337 -9.37 7.83 -2.83
N TYR A 338 -10.29 8.41 -2.06
CA TYR A 338 -9.93 9.19 -0.88
C TYR A 338 -11.03 9.04 0.15
N ARG A 339 -10.66 8.74 1.39
CA ARG A 339 -11.63 8.48 2.47
C ARG A 339 -12.62 9.64 2.63
N TRP A 340 -12.15 10.88 2.45
CA TRP A 340 -12.95 12.09 2.60
C TRP A 340 -13.40 12.71 1.26
N GLY A 341 -13.35 11.94 0.17
CA GLY A 341 -13.88 12.33 -1.14
C GLY A 341 -12.84 12.86 -2.14
N ILE A 342 -13.01 12.51 -3.41
CA ILE A 342 -12.04 12.84 -4.48
C ILE A 342 -11.87 14.35 -4.66
N ALA A 343 -12.94 15.14 -4.48
CA ALA A 343 -12.89 16.60 -4.57
C ALA A 343 -11.89 17.20 -3.57
N ARG A 344 -11.93 16.77 -2.29
CA ARG A 344 -10.97 17.23 -1.26
C ARG A 344 -9.53 16.82 -1.60
N LYS A 345 -9.33 15.61 -2.14
CA LYS A 345 -8.01 15.15 -2.60
C LYS A 345 -7.45 16.04 -3.71
N ALA A 346 -8.29 16.40 -4.69
CA ALA A 346 -7.89 17.30 -5.77
C ALA A 346 -7.51 18.69 -5.23
N MET A 347 -8.36 19.28 -4.37
CA MET A 347 -8.09 20.58 -3.75
C MET A 347 -6.79 20.59 -2.94
N LEU A 348 -6.53 19.53 -2.18
CA LEU A 348 -5.29 19.39 -1.42
C LEU A 348 -4.07 19.39 -2.33
N LEU A 349 -4.05 18.52 -3.33
CA LEU A 349 -2.92 18.41 -4.26
C LEU A 349 -2.66 19.73 -4.99
N ASP A 350 -3.73 20.41 -5.42
CA ASP A 350 -3.64 21.70 -6.08
C ASP A 350 -3.09 22.78 -5.14
N THR A 351 -3.59 22.84 -3.91
CA THR A 351 -3.13 23.78 -2.88
C THR A 351 -1.64 23.57 -2.57
N GLU A 352 -1.22 22.32 -2.40
CA GLU A 352 0.19 22.02 -2.10
C GLU A 352 1.13 22.40 -3.25
N ALA A 353 0.76 22.06 -4.49
CA ALA A 353 1.55 22.39 -5.67
C ALA A 353 1.68 23.91 -5.89
N HIS A 354 0.60 24.67 -5.64
CA HIS A 354 0.62 26.13 -5.73
C HIS A 354 1.54 26.78 -4.69
N HIS A 355 1.57 26.27 -3.47
CA HIS A 355 2.46 26.81 -2.43
C HIS A 355 3.92 26.44 -2.68
N GLU A 356 4.19 25.23 -3.15
CA GLU A 356 5.55 24.81 -3.54
C GLU A 356 6.11 25.70 -4.66
N ALA A 357 5.30 26.02 -5.68
CA ALA A 357 5.71 26.92 -6.76
C ALA A 357 6.02 28.36 -6.26
N LYS A 358 5.28 28.86 -5.27
CA LYS A 358 5.53 30.18 -4.66
C LYS A 358 6.81 30.21 -3.83
N ASP A 359 7.08 29.16 -3.07
CA ASP A 359 8.32 29.05 -2.28
C ASP A 359 9.55 28.93 -3.19
N ALA A 360 9.45 28.20 -4.30
CA ALA A 360 10.52 28.11 -5.30
C ALA A 360 10.78 29.47 -5.99
N GLY A 361 9.73 30.23 -6.28
CA GLY A 361 9.84 31.56 -6.91
C GLY A 361 10.32 32.69 -5.99
N ASN A 362 10.31 32.49 -4.67
CA ASN A 362 10.74 33.48 -3.67
C ASN A 362 12.20 33.24 -3.19
N THR A 363 12.95 32.37 -3.87
CA THR A 363 14.39 32.23 -3.66
C THR A 363 15.10 33.44 -4.25
N THR A 364 15.42 34.42 -3.39
CA THR A 364 16.26 35.57 -3.71
C THR A 364 17.53 35.10 -4.42
N PRO A 365 17.89 35.63 -5.62
CA PRO A 365 19.15 35.27 -6.26
C PRO A 365 20.31 35.60 -5.31
N PRO A 366 21.37 34.79 -5.28
CA PRO A 366 22.52 35.05 -4.42
C PRO A 366 23.05 36.46 -4.71
N ILE A 367 23.19 37.24 -3.64
CA ILE A 367 23.80 38.57 -3.68
C ILE A 367 25.19 38.39 -4.31
N PRO A 368 25.52 39.08 -5.41
CA PRO A 368 26.85 38.99 -5.98
C PRO A 368 27.86 39.55 -4.97
N ASP A 369 28.90 38.77 -4.69
CA ASP A 369 30.02 39.17 -3.83
C ASP A 369 30.56 40.54 -4.28
N MET A 370 30.38 41.54 -3.42
CA MET A 370 31.08 42.81 -3.54
C MET A 370 32.45 42.68 -2.91
N ASP A 371 33.45 42.82 -3.78
CA ASP A 371 34.88 43.06 -3.56
C ASP A 371 35.34 43.40 -2.14
N HIS A 372 36.35 42.63 -1.69
CA HIS A 372 37.43 43.16 -0.87
C HIS A 372 38.76 42.93 -1.59
N ALA A 373 39.28 43.98 -2.20
CA ALA A 373 40.72 44.25 -2.27
C ALA A 373 40.96 45.75 -2.47
N ALA A 374 41.15 46.43 -1.34
CA ALA A 374 42.09 47.54 -1.24
C ALA A 374 43.51 46.98 -1.05
#